data_AF-A0A850QAF9-F1
#
_entry.id   AF-A0A850QAF9-F1
#
_cell.length_a   1.000
_cell.length_b   1.000
_cell.length_c   1.000
_cell.angle_alpha   90.00
_cell.angle_beta   90.00
_cell.angle_gamma   90.00
#
_symmetry.space_group_name_H-M   'P 1'
#
loop_
_entity.id
_entity.type
_entity.pdbx_description
1 polymer ?
#
loop_
_entity_poly.entity_id
_entity_poly.type
_entity_poly.pdbx_seq_one_letter_code
_entity_poly.pdbx_strand_id
1 'polypeptide(L)'
;MVFLEKMPESGEVLLTQRRVFTLPSKAGWMFLLLLLILFISATNYNLNLGFALTFVLAASAIVNVFLSFRNLAYLHLASGPVTSVFAGEEAQLTIYLINRRAHQRFAIWAGWQNQPETARAADIAPHSQTALQLHFHTSQRGWQQVPRIALHTWFPLGLLRAWSTWLPDARALVYPEPEALAPPLPMISKAGNEVNEQSGTEDFSGVRAYQPGDPLKHLAWKHIARVDPAAGGQLVSKQFSGGMGSEVMLDFSRLPHHMDPELKLSRMTRWVIDADLSGIAYGFQLGTDHLAPSQGPAHREACLRALALYQLPDA
;
A
#
# COMPACT_ATOMS: atom_id res chain seq x y z
N MET A 1 -2.55 -10.49 33.29
CA MET A 1 -3.27 -10.73 32.01
C MET A 1 -3.06 -9.52 31.15
N VAL A 2 -2.35 -9.65 30.01
CA VAL A 2 -2.23 -8.56 29.04
C VAL A 2 -3.54 -8.55 28.25
N PHE A 3 -4.32 -7.48 28.36
CA PHE A 3 -5.50 -7.29 27.53
C PHE A 3 -5.04 -6.86 26.14
N LEU A 4 -4.79 -7.83 25.26
CA LEU A 4 -4.59 -7.59 23.84
C LEU A 4 -5.95 -7.17 23.26
N GLU A 5 -6.04 -6.02 22.58
CA GLU A 5 -7.31 -5.62 21.94
C GLU A 5 -7.72 -6.67 20.91
N LYS A 6 -8.91 -7.24 21.04
CA LYS A 6 -9.37 -8.26 20.09
C LYS A 6 -9.94 -7.68 18.78
N MET A 7 -10.26 -6.39 18.78
CA MET A 7 -10.90 -5.71 17.65
C MET A 7 -9.94 -4.70 17.00
N PRO A 8 -9.97 -4.56 15.67
CA PRO A 8 -9.26 -3.49 14.98
C PRO A 8 -9.75 -2.12 15.45
N GLU A 9 -8.84 -1.18 15.63
CA GLU A 9 -9.16 0.19 16.05
C GLU A 9 -9.03 1.15 14.87
N SER A 10 -10.14 1.78 14.50
CA SER A 10 -10.20 2.75 13.41
C SER A 10 -9.80 4.15 13.87
N GLY A 11 -9.04 4.86 13.03
CA GLY A 11 -8.67 6.26 13.23
C GLY A 11 -7.51 6.47 14.20
N GLU A 12 -7.57 7.60 14.93
CA GLU A 12 -6.53 7.98 15.90
C GLU A 12 -6.79 7.34 17.26
N VAL A 13 -5.86 6.51 17.73
CA VAL A 13 -5.92 5.80 19.00
C VAL A 13 -5.01 6.47 20.02
N LEU A 14 -5.55 6.74 21.20
CA LEU A 14 -4.78 7.24 22.34
C LEU A 14 -4.28 6.08 23.22
N LEU A 15 -2.96 5.95 23.37
CA LEU A 15 -2.35 5.05 24.35
C LEU A 15 -2.59 5.57 25.77
N THR A 16 -3.71 5.17 26.37
CA THR A 16 -4.01 5.49 27.77
C THR A 16 -3.07 4.74 28.73
N GLN A 17 -2.97 5.23 29.97
CA GLN A 17 -2.14 4.64 31.02
C GLN A 17 -2.38 3.12 31.23
N ARG A 18 -3.62 2.65 31.02
CA ARG A 18 -3.99 1.24 31.22
C ARG A 18 -3.44 0.30 30.15
N ARG A 19 -2.99 0.83 29.02
CA ARG A 19 -2.43 0.06 27.89
C ARG A 19 -0.89 0.03 27.89
N VAL A 20 -0.26 0.79 28.78
CA VAL A 20 1.20 0.84 28.92
C VAL A 20 1.62 -0.04 30.08
N PHE A 21 2.43 -1.06 29.77
CA PHE A 21 2.99 -1.99 30.74
C PHE A 21 4.49 -1.74 30.89
N THR A 22 5.01 -1.84 32.11
CA THR A 22 6.43 -1.65 32.41
C THR A 22 7.00 -2.90 33.05
N LEU A 23 8.14 -3.39 32.53
CA LEU A 23 8.85 -4.55 33.07
C LEU A 23 10.36 -4.23 33.18
N PRO A 24 11.05 -4.64 34.26
CA PRO A 24 12.50 -4.49 34.35
C PRO A 24 13.20 -5.22 33.20
N SER A 25 14.19 -4.55 32.60
CA SER A 25 15.07 -5.16 31.62
C SER A 25 16.09 -6.07 32.33
N LYS A 26 16.90 -6.81 31.56
CA LYS A 26 18.03 -7.57 32.13
C LYS A 26 18.97 -6.65 32.93
N ALA A 27 19.27 -5.46 32.40
CA ALA A 27 20.06 -4.45 33.10
C ALA A 27 19.34 -3.90 34.35
N GLY A 28 18.02 -3.73 34.29
CA GLY A 28 17.21 -3.34 35.45
C GLY A 28 17.29 -4.34 36.60
N TRP A 29 17.24 -5.65 36.30
CA TRP A 29 17.40 -6.70 37.30
C TRP A 29 18.81 -6.71 37.91
N MET A 30 19.86 -6.57 37.09
CA MET A 30 21.24 -6.44 37.60
C MET A 30 21.41 -5.19 38.46
N PHE A 31 20.79 -4.09 38.08
CA PHE A 31 20.82 -2.84 38.85
C PHE A 31 20.12 -2.98 40.21
N LEU A 32 18.98 -3.68 40.26
CA LEU A 32 18.31 -4.01 41.54
C LEU A 32 19.19 -4.89 42.44
N LEU A 33 19.86 -5.89 41.86
CA LEU A 33 20.81 -6.72 42.60
C LEU A 33 21.98 -5.90 43.15
N LEU A 34 22.54 -5.00 42.34
CA LEU A 34 23.61 -4.08 42.75
C LEU A 34 23.17 -3.18 43.91
N LEU A 35 21.96 -2.59 43.82
CA LEU A 35 21.39 -1.77 44.90
C LEU A 35 21.27 -2.57 46.20
N LEU A 36 20.83 -3.83 46.13
CA LEU A 36 20.72 -4.69 47.30
C LEU A 36 22.09 -4.97 47.93
N ILE A 37 23.09 -5.29 47.11
CA ILE A 37 24.48 -5.52 47.57
C ILE A 37 25.02 -4.27 48.24
N LEU A 38 24.90 -3.09 47.60
CA LEU A 38 25.37 -1.82 48.17
C LEU A 38 24.68 -1.51 49.50
N PHE A 39 23.38 -1.75 49.61
CA PHE A 39 22.62 -1.51 50.84
C PHE A 39 23.08 -2.42 51.98
N ILE A 40 23.26 -3.72 51.69
CA ILE A 40 23.75 -4.70 52.68
C ILE A 40 25.18 -4.34 53.10
N SER A 41 26.07 -4.02 52.15
CA SER A 41 27.45 -3.62 52.44
C SER A 41 27.49 -2.33 53.28
N ALA A 42 26.72 -1.30 52.93
CA ALA A 42 26.67 -0.06 53.70
C ALA A 42 26.17 -0.30 55.13
N THR A 43 25.19 -1.19 55.31
CA THR A 43 24.68 -1.60 56.62
C THR A 43 25.71 -2.38 57.43
N ASN A 44 26.41 -3.32 56.79
CA ASN A 44 27.40 -4.17 57.47
C ASN A 44 28.64 -3.38 57.93
N TYR A 45 29.12 -2.45 57.09
CA TYR A 45 30.31 -1.65 57.37
C TYR A 45 30.03 -0.26 57.95
N ASN A 46 28.77 0.08 58.20
CA ASN A 46 28.33 1.38 58.71
C ASN A 46 28.88 2.57 57.88
N LEU A 47 28.91 2.41 56.55
CA LEU A 47 29.46 3.37 55.61
C LEU A 47 28.40 4.39 55.19
N ASN A 48 28.39 5.56 55.84
CA ASN A 48 27.46 6.66 55.52
C ASN A 48 27.46 7.05 54.03
N LEU A 49 28.64 7.06 53.38
CA LEU A 49 28.76 7.36 51.95
C LEU A 49 28.11 6.27 51.06
N GLY A 50 28.13 5.01 51.51
CA GLY A 50 27.47 3.89 50.81
C GLY A 50 25.96 4.04 50.80
N PHE A 51 25.35 4.50 51.91
CA PHE A 51 23.93 4.83 51.95
C PHE A 51 23.58 5.98 51.02
N ALA A 52 24.37 7.06 51.02
CA ALA A 52 24.15 8.19 50.12
C ALA A 52 24.14 7.77 48.65
N LEU A 53 25.13 7.00 48.21
CA LEU A 53 25.19 6.48 46.84
C LEU A 53 23.99 5.57 46.51
N THR A 54 23.65 4.65 47.42
CA THR A 54 22.52 3.71 47.24
C THR A 54 21.21 4.47 47.05
N PHE A 55 20.94 5.49 47.87
CA PHE A 55 19.71 6.27 47.77
C PHE A 55 19.67 7.15 46.52
N VAL A 56 20.80 7.72 46.07
CA VAL A 56 20.87 8.46 44.81
C VAL A 56 20.57 7.55 43.61
N LEU A 57 21.14 6.34 43.59
CA LEU A 57 20.89 5.35 42.55
C LEU A 57 19.43 4.86 42.58
N ALA A 58 18.87 4.62 43.76
CA ALA A 58 17.48 4.24 43.93
C ALA A 58 16.52 5.36 43.45
N ALA A 59 16.78 6.62 43.83
CA ALA A 59 16.02 7.76 43.35
C ALA A 59 16.09 7.90 41.83
N SER A 60 17.28 7.71 41.24
CA SER A 60 17.46 7.72 39.77
C SER A 60 16.65 6.61 39.09
N ALA A 61 16.57 5.42 39.68
CA ALA A 61 15.74 4.34 39.16
C ALA A 61 14.24 4.65 39.24
N ILE A 62 13.76 5.27 40.32
CA ILE A 62 12.37 5.72 40.45
C ILE A 62 12.04 6.76 39.37
N VAL A 63 12.93 7.74 39.16
CA VAL A 63 12.77 8.72 38.06
C VAL A 63 12.76 8.02 36.70
N ASN A 64 13.62 7.03 36.49
CA ASN A 64 13.63 6.23 35.26
C ASN A 64 12.29 5.51 35.03
N VAL A 65 11.66 4.92 36.05
CA VAL A 65 10.31 4.31 35.95
C VAL A 65 9.32 5.34 35.41
N PHE A 66 9.27 6.51 36.05
CA PHE A 66 8.31 7.55 35.71
C PHE A 66 8.52 8.09 34.29
N LEU A 67 9.78 8.35 33.91
CA LEU A 67 10.12 8.82 32.57
C LEU A 67 9.83 7.77 31.50
N SER A 68 10.17 6.50 31.74
CA SER A 68 9.91 5.40 30.79
C SER A 68 8.41 5.26 30.52
N PHE A 69 7.59 5.27 31.58
CA PHE A 69 6.14 5.18 31.46
C PHE A 69 5.56 6.39 30.71
N ARG A 70 5.96 7.61 31.10
CA ARG A 70 5.47 8.85 30.48
C ARG A 70 5.89 9.00 29.02
N ASN A 71 7.03 8.43 28.64
CA ASN A 71 7.54 8.46 27.28
C ASN A 71 6.61 7.73 26.29
N LEU A 72 5.92 6.68 26.74
CA LEU A 72 4.96 5.93 25.92
C LEU A 72 3.49 6.31 26.20
N ALA A 73 3.13 6.61 27.45
CA ALA A 73 1.76 6.98 27.81
C ALA A 73 1.31 8.26 27.11
N TYR A 74 0.02 8.34 26.78
CA TYR A 74 -0.62 9.43 26.05
C TYR A 74 -0.04 9.70 24.65
N LEU A 75 0.61 8.72 24.04
CA LEU A 75 0.99 8.80 22.63
C LEU A 75 -0.24 8.55 21.79
N HIS A 76 -0.44 9.35 20.75
CA HIS A 76 -1.49 9.13 19.78
C HIS A 76 -0.91 8.36 18.59
N LEU A 77 -1.66 7.36 18.13
CA LEU A 77 -1.28 6.47 17.03
C LEU A 77 -2.33 6.61 15.94
N ALA A 78 -1.90 6.72 14.68
CA ALA A 78 -2.81 6.68 13.55
C ALA A 78 -2.25 5.80 12.45
N SER A 79 -3.12 5.02 11.81
CA SER A 79 -2.78 4.25 10.61
C SER A 79 -2.82 5.15 9.39
N GLY A 80 -1.72 5.18 8.64
CA GLY A 80 -1.63 5.83 7.34
C GLY A 80 -1.98 4.89 6.19
N PRO A 81 -1.63 5.27 4.95
CA PRO A 81 -1.89 4.45 3.78
C PRO A 81 -1.12 3.13 3.84
N VAL A 82 -1.75 2.09 3.28
CA VAL A 82 -1.16 0.76 3.06
C VAL A 82 -0.97 0.57 1.57
N THR A 83 0.22 0.17 1.16
CA THR A 83 0.49 -0.12 -0.26
C THR A 83 -0.20 -1.43 -0.67
N SER A 84 -0.78 -1.44 -1.86
CA SER A 84 -1.28 -2.67 -2.50
C SER A 84 -0.13 -3.32 -3.27
N VAL A 85 0.04 -4.63 -3.12
CA VAL A 85 1.20 -5.38 -3.63
C VAL A 85 0.76 -6.71 -4.24
N PHE A 86 1.63 -7.37 -4.99
CA PHE A 86 1.35 -8.73 -5.48
C PHE A 86 1.60 -9.76 -4.38
N ALA A 87 0.90 -10.89 -4.43
CA ALA A 87 1.13 -12.00 -3.52
C ALA A 87 2.60 -12.44 -3.60
N GLY A 88 3.25 -12.62 -2.45
CA GLY A 88 4.69 -12.91 -2.35
C GLY A 88 5.55 -11.68 -2.10
N GLU A 89 5.02 -10.46 -2.28
CA GLU A 89 5.75 -9.22 -2.02
C GLU A 89 5.52 -8.68 -0.59
N GLU A 90 6.33 -7.69 -0.19
CA GLU A 90 6.19 -6.99 1.08
C GLU A 90 5.29 -5.76 0.95
N ALA A 91 4.16 -5.77 1.67
CA ALA A 91 3.31 -4.60 1.82
C ALA A 91 3.91 -3.63 2.83
N GLN A 92 3.69 -2.34 2.63
CA GLN A 92 4.16 -1.27 3.48
C GLN A 92 2.99 -0.56 4.14
N LEU A 93 2.98 -0.52 5.48
CA LEU A 93 2.11 0.35 6.26
C LEU A 93 2.90 1.56 6.76
N THR A 94 2.39 2.76 6.51
CA THR A 94 2.87 3.96 7.20
C THR A 94 2.07 4.16 8.48
N ILE A 95 2.73 4.29 9.63
CA ILE A 95 2.09 4.67 10.90
C ILE A 95 2.55 6.06 11.33
N TYR A 96 1.65 6.80 11.95
CA TYR A 96 1.96 8.12 12.51
C TYR A 96 1.99 8.03 14.03
N LEU A 97 3.12 8.42 14.61
CA LEU A 97 3.29 8.61 16.04
C LEU A 97 3.12 10.10 16.33
N ILE A 98 2.03 10.47 17.01
CA ILE A 98 1.61 11.86 17.20
C ILE A 98 1.83 12.24 18.68
N ASN A 99 2.70 13.21 18.91
CA ASN A 99 2.99 13.74 20.23
C ASN A 99 2.32 15.10 20.44
N ARG A 100 1.15 15.10 21.08
CA ARG A 100 0.41 16.33 21.41
C ARG A 100 0.90 17.03 22.69
N ARG A 101 2.02 16.59 23.28
CA ARG A 101 2.52 17.10 24.58
C ARG A 101 3.74 17.99 24.36
N ALA A 102 3.99 18.87 25.34
CA ALA A 102 5.15 19.77 25.35
C ALA A 102 6.50 19.07 25.60
N HIS A 103 6.50 17.80 26.00
CA HIS A 103 7.74 17.05 26.24
C HIS A 103 8.08 16.21 25.01
N GLN A 104 9.35 16.20 24.64
CA GLN A 104 9.87 15.32 23.60
C GLN A 104 9.81 13.86 24.04
N ARG A 105 9.53 12.97 23.09
CA ARG A 105 9.55 11.52 23.29
C ARG A 105 10.74 10.94 22.55
N PHE A 106 11.49 10.08 23.22
CA PHE A 106 12.75 9.54 22.70
C PHE A 106 12.68 8.03 22.55
N ALA A 107 13.40 7.49 21.55
CA ALA A 107 13.59 6.07 21.35
C ALA A 107 12.27 5.27 21.48
N ILE A 108 11.24 5.71 20.76
CA ILE A 108 10.00 4.95 20.61
C ILE A 108 10.21 3.96 19.48
N TRP A 109 10.24 2.68 19.84
CA TRP A 109 10.36 1.58 18.89
C TRP A 109 8.98 1.08 18.53
N ALA A 110 8.69 0.95 17.23
CA ALA A 110 7.47 0.35 16.72
C ALA A 110 7.81 -0.72 15.69
N GLY A 111 7.17 -1.88 15.79
CA GLY A 111 7.35 -3.00 14.87
C GLY A 111 6.23 -4.02 15.01
N TRP A 112 6.27 -5.10 14.24
CA TRP A 112 5.26 -6.15 14.35
C TRP A 112 5.45 -6.95 15.63
N GLN A 113 4.35 -7.31 16.29
CA GLN A 113 4.39 -8.10 17.52
C GLN A 113 5.09 -9.46 17.31
N ASN A 114 4.91 -10.06 16.13
CA ASN A 114 5.46 -11.38 15.80
C ASN A 114 6.88 -11.32 15.21
N GLN A 115 7.39 -10.13 14.89
CA GLN A 115 8.72 -9.92 14.30
C GLN A 115 9.39 -8.71 14.95
N PRO A 116 9.83 -8.83 16.22
CA PRO A 116 10.40 -7.70 16.95
C PRO A 116 11.70 -7.16 16.33
N GLU A 117 12.43 -7.96 15.55
CA GLU A 117 13.66 -7.52 14.86
C GLU A 117 13.44 -6.45 13.78
N THR A 118 12.22 -6.34 13.23
CA THR A 118 11.90 -5.34 12.20
C THR A 118 11.49 -3.99 12.79
N ALA A 119 11.53 -3.85 14.11
CA ALA A 119 11.14 -2.63 14.80
C ALA A 119 12.03 -1.43 14.42
N ARG A 120 11.40 -0.29 14.16
CA ARG A 120 12.05 0.98 13.86
C ARG A 120 11.93 1.93 15.04
N ALA A 121 13.02 2.64 15.35
CA ALA A 121 13.05 3.66 16.39
C ALA A 121 12.75 5.04 15.79
N ALA A 122 12.02 5.86 16.54
CA ALA A 122 11.85 7.27 16.25
C ALA A 122 11.86 8.12 17.53
N ASP A 123 12.38 9.33 17.37
CA ASP A 123 12.16 10.43 18.30
C ASP A 123 11.01 11.30 17.78
N ILE A 124 10.25 11.87 18.71
CA ILE A 124 9.07 12.68 18.38
C ILE A 124 9.17 13.98 19.17
N ALA A 125 9.34 15.08 18.44
CA ALA A 125 9.41 16.42 19.02
C ALA A 125 8.09 16.81 19.72
N PRO A 126 8.11 17.84 20.57
CA PRO A 126 6.89 18.39 21.17
C PRO A 126 5.91 18.87 20.10
N HIS A 127 4.61 18.60 20.28
CA HIS A 127 3.54 19.03 19.38
C HIS A 127 3.76 18.67 17.91
N SER A 128 4.45 17.55 17.64
CA SER A 128 4.77 17.09 16.30
C SER A 128 4.26 15.67 16.05
N GLN A 129 4.38 15.23 14.80
CA GLN A 129 4.15 13.84 14.41
C GLN A 129 5.36 13.31 13.65
N THR A 130 5.65 12.02 13.81
CA THR A 130 6.68 11.30 13.06
C THR A 130 6.04 10.11 12.36
N ALA A 131 6.36 9.92 11.07
CA ALA A 131 5.91 8.77 10.31
C ALA A 131 6.95 7.64 10.39
N LEU A 132 6.50 6.40 10.60
CA LEU A 132 7.31 5.19 10.51
C LEU A 132 6.73 4.27 9.45
N GLN A 133 7.61 3.66 8.66
CA GLN A 133 7.22 2.70 7.62
C GLN A 133 7.56 1.28 8.12
N LEU A 134 6.54 0.42 8.16
CA LEU A 134 6.66 -0.97 8.58
C LEU A 134 6.30 -1.87 7.40
N HIS A 135 7.15 -2.86 7.12
CA HIS A 135 6.99 -3.79 6.00
C HIS A 135 6.55 -5.16 6.50
N PHE A 136 5.56 -5.78 5.87
CA PHE A 136 5.09 -7.12 6.23
C PHE A 136 4.87 -7.98 4.99
N HIS A 137 5.15 -9.27 5.10
CA HIS A 137 4.97 -10.21 4.00
C HIS A 137 3.49 -10.47 3.71
N THR A 138 3.18 -10.54 2.42
CA THR A 138 1.87 -10.97 1.92
C THR A 138 1.99 -12.31 1.23
N SER A 139 0.99 -13.18 1.40
CA SER A 139 1.07 -14.56 0.87
C SER A 139 -0.15 -14.99 0.08
N GLN A 140 -1.32 -14.41 0.35
CA GLN A 140 -2.57 -14.76 -0.33
C GLN A 140 -3.21 -13.51 -0.91
N ARG A 141 -3.84 -13.64 -2.08
CA ARG A 141 -4.58 -12.54 -2.69
C ARG A 141 -5.80 -12.14 -1.86
N GLY A 142 -6.28 -10.93 -2.08
CA GLY A 142 -7.46 -10.37 -1.43
C GLY A 142 -7.11 -9.38 -0.33
N TRP A 143 -8.06 -9.15 0.58
CA TRP A 143 -7.83 -8.27 1.73
C TRP A 143 -7.04 -8.99 2.82
N GLN A 144 -5.80 -8.55 3.03
CA GLN A 144 -4.99 -9.01 4.15
C GLN A 144 -4.99 -7.98 5.27
N GLN A 145 -5.45 -8.39 6.45
CA GLN A 145 -5.41 -7.56 7.66
C GLN A 145 -3.97 -7.30 8.10
N VAL A 146 -3.70 -6.07 8.51
CA VAL A 146 -2.36 -5.71 9.01
C VAL A 146 -2.09 -6.42 10.35
N PRO A 147 -0.89 -6.99 10.56
CA PRO A 147 -0.52 -7.60 11.83
C PRO A 147 -0.51 -6.61 13.01
N ARG A 148 -0.63 -7.13 14.24
CA ARG A 148 -0.55 -6.28 15.43
C ARG A 148 0.81 -5.59 15.54
N ILE A 149 0.79 -4.31 15.89
CA ILE A 149 1.97 -3.49 16.14
C ILE A 149 2.28 -3.51 17.64
N ALA A 150 3.55 -3.70 17.97
CA ALA A 150 4.08 -3.56 19.32
C ALA A 150 4.95 -2.31 19.40
N LEU A 151 4.60 -1.41 20.33
CA LEU A 151 5.39 -0.24 20.67
C LEU A 151 6.15 -0.48 21.96
N HIS A 152 7.40 -0.04 22.03
CA HIS A 152 8.18 -0.13 23.25
C HIS A 152 9.27 0.93 23.34
N THR A 153 9.76 1.17 24.55
CA THR A 153 10.88 2.07 24.81
C THR A 153 11.68 1.59 26.02
N TRP A 154 12.98 1.86 25.97
CA TRP A 154 13.93 1.65 27.06
C TRP A 154 14.48 2.96 27.63
N PHE A 155 14.04 4.09 27.09
CA PHE A 155 14.46 5.41 27.54
C PHE A 155 14.00 5.68 28.98
N PRO A 156 14.80 6.34 29.85
CA PRO A 156 16.13 6.89 29.55
C PRO A 156 17.33 5.96 29.81
N LEU A 157 17.36 5.24 30.93
CA LEU A 157 18.56 4.51 31.38
C LEU A 157 18.62 3.05 30.92
N GLY A 158 17.60 2.55 30.22
CA GLY A 158 17.54 1.15 29.82
C GLY A 158 17.19 0.17 30.93
N LEU A 159 16.90 0.63 32.15
CA LEU A 159 16.57 -0.22 33.30
C LEU A 159 15.16 -0.85 33.18
N LEU A 160 14.26 -0.22 32.45
CA LEU A 160 12.88 -0.66 32.28
C LEU A 160 12.50 -0.65 30.81
N ARG A 161 11.67 -1.62 30.43
CA ARG A 161 10.98 -1.64 29.14
C ARG A 161 9.53 -1.26 29.38
N ALA A 162 9.13 -0.09 28.88
CA ALA A 162 7.72 0.26 28.73
C ALA A 162 7.24 -0.22 27.36
N TRP A 163 6.07 -0.85 27.29
CA TRP A 163 5.53 -1.37 26.05
C TRP A 163 4.00 -1.30 26.00
N SER A 164 3.47 -1.26 24.78
CA SER A 164 2.04 -1.27 24.46
C SER A 164 1.86 -2.04 23.15
N THR A 165 0.65 -2.51 22.92
CA THR A 165 0.26 -3.06 21.62
C THR A 165 -0.86 -2.25 21.00
N TRP A 166 -1.01 -2.34 19.68
CA TRP A 166 -2.06 -1.69 18.93
C TRP A 166 -2.38 -2.51 17.68
N LEU A 167 -3.67 -2.69 17.39
CA LEU A 167 -4.16 -3.36 16.19
C LEU A 167 -4.87 -2.33 15.29
N PRO A 168 -4.22 -1.82 14.23
CA PRO A 168 -4.83 -0.86 13.32
C PRO A 168 -5.97 -1.50 12.52
N ASP A 169 -7.06 -0.75 12.31
CA ASP A 169 -8.09 -1.08 11.32
C ASP A 169 -7.61 -0.69 9.91
N ALA A 170 -6.60 -1.42 9.44
CA ALA A 170 -5.99 -1.22 8.14
C ALA A 170 -5.81 -2.57 7.45
N ARG A 171 -6.04 -2.60 6.14
CA ARG A 171 -5.93 -3.79 5.30
C ARG A 171 -5.16 -3.47 4.02
N ALA A 172 -4.27 -4.38 3.63
CA ALA A 172 -3.62 -4.35 2.32
C ALA A 172 -4.50 -5.08 1.31
N LEU A 173 -4.62 -4.53 0.11
CA LEU A 173 -5.14 -5.27 -1.03
C LEU A 173 -3.96 -6.00 -1.69
N VAL A 174 -4.03 -7.32 -1.72
CA VAL A 174 -3.00 -8.18 -2.30
C VAL A 174 -3.50 -8.70 -3.64
N TYR A 175 -2.81 -8.34 -4.72
CA TYR A 175 -3.10 -8.82 -6.07
C TYR A 175 -2.59 -10.26 -6.26
N PRO A 176 -3.18 -11.06 -7.15
CA PRO A 176 -2.62 -12.37 -7.48
C PRO A 176 -1.22 -12.22 -8.07
N GLU A 177 -0.29 -13.13 -7.77
CA GLU A 177 1.06 -13.11 -8.34
C GLU A 177 1.00 -13.26 -9.87
N PRO A 178 1.67 -12.39 -10.67
CA PRO A 178 1.66 -12.50 -12.12
C PRO A 178 2.40 -13.77 -12.60
N GLU A 179 1.83 -14.47 -13.58
CA GLU A 179 2.48 -15.64 -14.19
C GLU A 179 3.81 -15.23 -14.86
N ALA A 180 4.92 -15.87 -14.46
CA ALA A 180 6.26 -15.50 -14.93
C ALA A 180 6.49 -15.76 -16.44
N LEU A 181 5.90 -16.83 -16.97
CA LEU A 181 6.03 -17.26 -18.38
C LEU A 181 4.64 -17.36 -19.03
N ALA A 182 3.87 -16.28 -18.97
CA ALA A 182 2.55 -16.24 -19.59
C ALA A 182 2.64 -16.29 -21.13
N PRO A 183 1.61 -16.86 -21.79
CA PRO A 183 1.44 -16.69 -23.22
C PRO A 183 1.27 -15.21 -23.58
N PRO A 184 1.60 -14.79 -24.82
CA PRO A 184 1.45 -13.41 -25.25
C PRO A 184 -0.01 -12.94 -25.15
N LEU A 185 -0.19 -11.62 -25.11
CA LEU A 185 -1.52 -11.00 -25.09
C LEU A 185 -2.39 -11.58 -26.22
N PRO A 186 -3.66 -11.94 -25.94
CA PRO A 186 -4.59 -12.41 -26.95
C PRO A 186 -5.04 -11.23 -27.82
N MET A 187 -4.15 -10.77 -28.70
CA MET A 187 -4.47 -9.77 -29.71
C MET A 187 -5.37 -10.42 -30.76
N ILE A 188 -6.59 -9.91 -30.88
CA ILE A 188 -7.46 -10.27 -32.00
C ILE A 188 -6.91 -9.52 -33.22
N SER A 189 -5.96 -10.12 -33.91
CA SER A 189 -5.63 -9.70 -35.27
C SER A 189 -6.88 -9.92 -36.11
N LYS A 190 -7.48 -8.86 -36.66
CA LYS A 190 -8.45 -8.98 -37.77
C LYS A 190 -7.70 -9.51 -39.00
N ALA A 191 -7.38 -10.79 -39.02
CA ALA A 191 -6.96 -11.49 -40.21
C ALA A 191 -8.21 -11.71 -41.08
N GLY A 192 -8.42 -10.81 -42.03
CA GLY A 192 -9.59 -10.82 -42.90
C GLY A 192 -9.54 -9.81 -44.04
N ASN A 193 -8.45 -9.83 -44.81
CA ASN A 193 -8.44 -9.82 -46.29
C ASN A 193 -7.11 -9.27 -46.82
N GLU A 194 -6.40 -10.14 -47.53
CA GLU A 194 -5.38 -9.76 -48.51
C GLU A 194 -6.01 -8.88 -49.59
N VAL A 195 -5.81 -7.55 -49.57
CA VAL A 195 -5.75 -6.74 -50.80
C VAL A 195 -4.89 -5.48 -50.54
N ASN A 196 -3.69 -5.52 -51.11
CA ASN A 196 -2.96 -4.42 -51.76
C ASN A 196 -2.49 -3.17 -50.98
N GLU A 197 -1.17 -2.99 -51.00
CA GLU A 197 -0.42 -1.75 -51.24
C GLU A 197 -1.19 -0.40 -51.12
N GLN A 198 -0.94 0.34 -50.04
CA GLN A 198 -0.36 1.70 -50.03
C GLN A 198 -0.70 2.41 -48.72
N SER A 199 0.37 2.83 -48.04
CA SER A 199 0.50 4.09 -47.28
C SER A 199 -0.77 4.69 -46.66
N GLY A 200 -0.88 4.61 -45.34
CA GLY A 200 -1.61 5.57 -44.51
C GLY A 200 -3.08 5.79 -44.86
N THR A 201 -3.92 4.77 -44.65
CA THR A 201 -5.37 4.95 -44.64
C THR A 201 -5.86 5.00 -43.20
N GLU A 202 -5.98 6.22 -42.68
CA GLU A 202 -7.01 6.51 -41.69
C GLU A 202 -8.36 6.09 -42.31
N ASP A 203 -9.16 5.30 -41.60
CA ASP A 203 -10.41 4.73 -42.11
C ASP A 203 -11.35 5.86 -42.58
N PHE A 204 -11.48 5.98 -43.90
CA PHE A 204 -12.39 6.92 -44.55
C PHE A 204 -13.83 6.51 -44.23
N SER A 205 -14.54 7.35 -43.47
CA SER A 205 -15.89 7.06 -42.98
C SER A 205 -16.99 7.79 -43.74
N GLY A 206 -16.65 8.76 -44.59
CA GLY A 206 -17.61 9.48 -45.41
C GLY A 206 -17.10 10.82 -45.91
N VAL A 207 -18.00 11.64 -46.44
CA VAL A 207 -17.71 13.01 -46.86
C VAL A 207 -18.69 13.95 -46.15
N ARG A 208 -18.18 15.02 -45.53
CA ARG A 208 -18.98 16.04 -44.84
C ARG A 208 -18.80 17.41 -45.50
N ALA A 209 -19.77 18.31 -45.35
CA ALA A 209 -19.61 19.68 -45.82
C ALA A 209 -18.35 20.32 -45.19
N TYR A 210 -17.53 20.96 -46.03
CA TYR A 210 -16.28 21.59 -45.63
C TYR A 210 -16.53 22.65 -44.57
N GLN A 211 -15.74 22.63 -43.49
CA GLN A 211 -15.75 23.66 -42.48
C GLN A 211 -14.47 24.51 -42.55
N PRO A 212 -14.57 25.84 -42.37
CA PRO A 212 -13.39 26.70 -42.27
C PRO A 212 -12.46 26.21 -41.16
N GLY A 213 -11.26 25.74 -41.53
CA GLY A 213 -10.30 25.10 -40.62
C GLY A 213 -9.90 23.68 -41.03
N ASP A 214 -10.66 23.03 -41.93
CA ASP A 214 -10.28 21.74 -42.49
C ASP A 214 -9.02 21.87 -43.38
N PRO A 215 -8.00 21.01 -43.20
CA PRO A 215 -6.80 21.07 -44.02
C PRO A 215 -7.12 20.72 -45.48
N LEU A 216 -6.58 21.52 -46.42
CA LEU A 216 -6.83 21.39 -47.87
C LEU A 216 -6.56 19.99 -48.43
N LYS A 217 -5.64 19.23 -47.82
CA LYS A 217 -5.32 17.84 -48.17
C LYS A 217 -6.50 16.86 -47.94
N HIS A 218 -7.47 17.23 -47.11
CA HIS A 218 -8.63 16.40 -46.81
C HIS A 218 -9.84 16.72 -47.70
N LEU A 219 -9.72 17.64 -48.67
CA LEU A 219 -10.80 17.89 -49.61
C LEU A 219 -11.03 16.69 -50.53
N ALA A 220 -12.29 16.31 -50.71
CA ALA A 220 -12.70 15.24 -51.59
C ALA A 220 -12.79 15.74 -53.04
N TRP A 221 -11.65 16.11 -53.64
CA TRP A 221 -11.59 16.71 -54.98
C TRP A 221 -12.34 15.94 -56.07
N LYS A 222 -12.34 14.60 -56.00
CA LYS A 222 -13.10 13.74 -56.92
C LYS A 222 -14.62 13.95 -56.82
N HIS A 223 -15.13 14.23 -55.63
CA HIS A 223 -16.55 14.52 -55.41
C HIS A 223 -16.88 15.96 -55.82
N ILE A 224 -16.00 16.91 -55.46
CA ILE A 224 -16.14 18.33 -55.78
C ILE A 224 -16.16 18.53 -57.31
N ALA A 225 -15.32 17.82 -58.06
CA ALA A 225 -15.24 17.94 -59.52
C ALA A 225 -16.48 17.41 -60.28
N ARG A 226 -17.37 16.66 -59.62
CA ARG A 226 -18.61 16.15 -60.24
C ARG A 226 -19.81 17.08 -60.05
N VAL A 227 -19.72 18.06 -59.16
CA VAL A 227 -20.84 18.96 -58.86
C VAL A 227 -20.56 20.32 -59.51
N ASP A 228 -21.47 20.76 -60.37
CA ASP A 228 -21.34 22.01 -61.11
C ASP A 228 -21.43 23.21 -60.15
N PRO A 229 -20.43 24.11 -60.11
CA PRO A 229 -20.47 25.33 -59.29
C PRO A 229 -21.68 26.21 -59.58
N ALA A 230 -22.22 26.19 -60.81
CA ALA A 230 -23.41 26.97 -61.18
C ALA A 230 -24.72 26.40 -60.57
N ALA A 231 -24.70 25.15 -60.10
CA ALA A 231 -25.84 24.47 -59.47
C ALA A 231 -25.76 24.45 -57.92
N GLY A 232 -24.85 25.22 -57.32
CA GLY A 232 -24.73 25.35 -55.86
C GLY A 232 -23.93 24.24 -55.18
N GLY A 233 -22.99 23.61 -55.88
CA GLY A 233 -22.12 22.57 -55.31
C GLY A 233 -21.28 23.06 -54.13
N GLN A 234 -21.45 22.45 -52.96
CA GLN A 234 -20.70 22.77 -51.74
C GLN A 234 -19.36 22.01 -51.71
N LEU A 235 -18.33 22.63 -51.11
CA LEU A 235 -17.07 21.97 -50.82
C LEU A 235 -17.30 20.86 -49.78
N VAL A 236 -16.67 19.69 -49.98
CA VAL A 236 -16.88 18.50 -49.15
C VAL A 236 -15.51 17.98 -48.71
N SER A 237 -15.30 17.79 -47.41
CA SER A 237 -14.08 17.23 -46.82
C SER A 237 -14.26 15.74 -46.48
N LYS A 238 -13.22 14.94 -46.73
CA LYS A 238 -13.12 13.54 -46.33
C LYS A 238 -13.19 13.47 -44.81
N GLN A 239 -14.11 12.67 -44.30
CA GLN A 239 -14.21 12.35 -42.90
C GLN A 239 -13.41 11.08 -42.63
N PHE A 240 -12.49 11.17 -41.68
CA PHE A 240 -11.71 10.04 -41.17
C PHE A 240 -12.23 9.71 -39.78
N SER A 241 -12.59 8.45 -39.56
CA SER A 241 -12.87 7.95 -38.22
C SER A 241 -11.55 7.52 -37.60
N GLY A 242 -11.21 8.08 -36.44
CA GLY A 242 -10.01 7.69 -35.70
C GLY A 242 -9.96 6.17 -35.54
N GLY A 243 -8.83 5.57 -35.91
CA GLY A 243 -8.67 4.13 -36.00
C GLY A 243 -9.07 3.41 -34.71
N MET A 244 -9.95 2.42 -34.84
CA MET A 244 -10.14 1.39 -33.83
C MET A 244 -8.84 0.59 -33.76
N GLY A 245 -7.98 0.95 -32.80
CA GLY A 245 -6.88 0.09 -32.38
C GLY A 245 -7.43 -1.30 -32.02
N SER A 246 -6.63 -2.34 -32.27
CA SER A 246 -6.98 -3.72 -31.93
C SER A 246 -7.57 -3.82 -30.52
N GLU A 247 -8.87 -4.12 -30.43
CA GLU A 247 -9.56 -4.29 -29.15
C GLU A 247 -9.05 -5.59 -28.50
N VAL A 248 -8.17 -5.46 -27.51
CA VAL A 248 -7.77 -6.59 -26.67
C VAL A 248 -8.85 -6.79 -25.62
N MET A 249 -9.43 -7.99 -25.55
CA MET A 249 -10.41 -8.33 -24.52
C MET A 249 -9.86 -9.47 -23.66
N LEU A 250 -9.59 -9.15 -22.40
CA LEU A 250 -9.10 -10.11 -21.40
C LEU A 250 -10.30 -10.76 -20.72
N ASP A 251 -10.64 -11.99 -21.14
CA ASP A 251 -11.82 -12.72 -20.66
C ASP A 251 -11.41 -14.00 -19.92
N PHE A 252 -11.72 -14.05 -18.62
CA PHE A 252 -11.45 -15.20 -17.76
C PHE A 252 -12.11 -16.49 -18.28
N SER A 253 -13.27 -16.38 -18.92
CA SER A 253 -14.07 -17.52 -19.39
C SER A 253 -13.47 -18.18 -20.62
N ARG A 254 -12.64 -17.45 -21.39
CA ARG A 254 -11.92 -17.99 -22.56
C ARG A 254 -10.71 -18.84 -22.19
N LEU A 255 -10.25 -18.76 -20.94
CA LEU A 255 -9.14 -19.58 -20.46
C LEU A 255 -9.56 -21.04 -20.29
N PRO A 256 -8.70 -22.02 -20.62
CA PRO A 256 -9.07 -23.43 -20.60
C PRO A 256 -9.71 -23.88 -19.29
N HIS A 257 -10.87 -24.55 -19.34
CA HIS A 257 -11.62 -24.93 -18.13
C HIS A 257 -10.86 -25.85 -17.17
N HIS A 258 -9.91 -26.66 -17.68
CA HIS A 258 -9.10 -27.59 -16.88
C HIS A 258 -7.93 -26.94 -16.12
N MET A 259 -7.67 -25.64 -16.35
CA MET A 259 -6.62 -24.90 -15.64
C MET A 259 -7.09 -24.52 -14.24
N ASP A 260 -6.18 -24.62 -13.27
CA ASP A 260 -6.38 -24.15 -11.90
C ASP A 260 -6.87 -22.69 -11.90
N PRO A 261 -7.99 -22.35 -11.22
CA PRO A 261 -8.46 -20.96 -11.12
C PRO A 261 -7.39 -19.98 -10.65
N GLU A 262 -6.49 -20.39 -9.75
CA GLU A 262 -5.36 -19.57 -9.30
C GLU A 262 -4.45 -19.17 -10.46
N LEU A 263 -4.06 -20.15 -11.28
CA LEU A 263 -3.19 -19.93 -12.43
C LEU A 263 -3.86 -19.06 -13.49
N LYS A 264 -5.18 -19.19 -13.66
CA LYS A 264 -5.95 -18.28 -14.55
C LYS A 264 -5.87 -16.83 -14.08
N LEU A 265 -6.02 -16.60 -12.77
CA LEU A 265 -5.91 -15.25 -12.20
C LEU A 265 -4.49 -14.71 -12.35
N SER A 266 -3.46 -15.51 -12.08
CA SER A 266 -2.06 -15.14 -12.32
C SER A 266 -1.79 -14.75 -13.77
N ARG A 267 -2.37 -15.49 -14.73
CA ARG A 267 -2.27 -15.17 -16.15
C ARG A 267 -2.99 -13.86 -16.50
N MET A 268 -4.21 -13.67 -16.02
CA MET A 268 -4.93 -12.43 -16.24
C MET A 268 -4.21 -11.23 -15.63
N THR A 269 -3.65 -11.37 -14.43
CA THR A 269 -2.81 -10.34 -13.81
C THR A 269 -1.65 -9.99 -14.74
N ARG A 270 -0.96 -11.00 -15.27
CA ARG A 270 0.17 -10.78 -16.18
C ARG A 270 -0.26 -10.05 -17.44
N TRP A 271 -1.37 -10.44 -18.06
CA TRP A 271 -1.92 -9.76 -19.24
C TRP A 271 -2.34 -8.32 -18.97
N VAL A 272 -2.95 -8.03 -17.80
CA VAL A 272 -3.29 -6.65 -17.40
C VAL A 272 -2.03 -5.79 -17.29
N ILE A 273 -0.95 -6.33 -16.71
CA ILE A 273 0.34 -5.64 -16.60
C ILE A 273 0.96 -5.42 -17.99
N ASP A 274 1.01 -6.45 -18.83
CA ASP A 274 1.61 -6.37 -20.16
C ASP A 274 0.84 -5.40 -21.08
N ALA A 275 -0.49 -5.36 -20.97
CA ALA A 275 -1.33 -4.44 -21.75
C ALA A 275 -1.15 -2.98 -21.32
N ASP A 276 -1.05 -2.71 -20.00
CA ASP A 276 -0.77 -1.38 -19.46
C ASP A 276 0.64 -0.89 -19.86
N LEU A 277 1.65 -1.77 -19.77
CA LEU A 277 3.02 -1.46 -20.22
C LEU A 277 3.10 -1.19 -21.73
N SER A 278 2.26 -1.86 -22.52
CA SER A 278 2.17 -1.65 -23.97
C SER A 278 1.37 -0.40 -24.36
N GLY A 279 0.68 0.24 -23.40
CA GLY A 279 -0.13 1.43 -23.65
C GLY A 279 -1.33 1.19 -24.56
N ILE A 280 -1.85 -0.04 -24.61
CA ILE A 280 -2.99 -0.43 -25.46
C ILE A 280 -4.27 -0.37 -24.62
N ALA A 281 -5.38 0.07 -25.23
CA ALA A 281 -6.69 -0.02 -24.59
C ALA A 281 -7.20 -1.47 -24.59
N TYR A 282 -7.59 -1.98 -23.43
CA TYR A 282 -8.09 -3.35 -23.29
C TYR A 282 -9.37 -3.39 -22.46
N GLY A 283 -10.29 -4.28 -22.84
CA GLY A 283 -11.46 -4.63 -22.03
C GLY A 283 -11.12 -5.77 -21.07
N PHE A 284 -11.88 -5.88 -19.99
CA PHE A 284 -11.65 -6.88 -18.95
C PHE A 284 -12.97 -7.51 -18.50
N GLN A 285 -13.01 -8.84 -18.47
CA GLN A 285 -14.17 -9.61 -18.04
C GLN A 285 -13.77 -10.74 -17.09
N LEU A 286 -14.37 -10.71 -15.91
CA LEU A 286 -14.12 -11.66 -14.82
C LEU A 286 -15.45 -12.04 -14.16
N GLY A 287 -16.02 -13.18 -14.56
CA GLY A 287 -17.35 -13.59 -14.09
C GLY A 287 -18.42 -12.56 -14.46
N THR A 288 -19.03 -11.92 -13.46
CA THR A 288 -20.04 -10.85 -13.63
C THR A 288 -19.41 -9.47 -13.83
N ASP A 289 -18.14 -9.29 -13.48
CA ASP A 289 -17.47 -8.01 -13.59
C ASP A 289 -17.02 -7.76 -15.03
N HIS A 290 -17.52 -6.69 -15.63
CA HIS A 290 -17.18 -6.26 -16.98
C HIS A 290 -16.73 -4.80 -16.96
N LEU A 291 -15.47 -4.58 -17.33
CA LEU A 291 -14.88 -3.26 -17.49
C LEU A 291 -14.69 -2.98 -18.98
N ALA A 292 -15.29 -1.87 -19.45
CA ALA A 292 -15.19 -1.45 -20.84
C ALA A 292 -13.72 -1.14 -21.22
N PRO A 293 -13.35 -1.27 -22.51
CA PRO A 293 -12.01 -0.99 -22.96
C PRO A 293 -11.52 0.40 -22.56
N SER A 294 -10.43 0.44 -21.79
CA SER A 294 -9.80 1.67 -21.34
C SER A 294 -8.31 1.45 -21.17
N GLN A 295 -7.57 2.53 -20.88
CA GLN A 295 -6.13 2.50 -20.66
C GLN A 295 -5.75 3.37 -19.45
N GLY A 296 -4.55 3.14 -18.92
CA GLY A 296 -3.96 3.94 -17.85
C GLY A 296 -4.12 3.35 -16.44
N PRO A 297 -3.50 4.01 -15.45
CA PRO A 297 -3.27 3.43 -14.13
C PRO A 297 -4.58 3.13 -13.37
N ALA A 298 -5.60 3.98 -13.51
CA ALA A 298 -6.88 3.76 -12.86
C ALA A 298 -7.62 2.51 -13.39
N HIS A 299 -7.51 2.26 -14.71
CA HIS A 299 -8.10 1.06 -15.31
C HIS A 299 -7.34 -0.20 -14.87
N ARG A 300 -6.00 -0.15 -14.88
CA ARG A 300 -5.16 -1.23 -14.35
C ARG A 300 -5.51 -1.58 -12.91
N GLU A 301 -5.60 -0.59 -12.03
CA GLU A 301 -5.95 -0.80 -10.61
C GLU A 301 -7.35 -1.40 -10.44
N ALA A 302 -8.33 -0.97 -11.24
CA ALA A 302 -9.67 -1.57 -11.22
C ALA A 302 -9.65 -3.05 -11.62
N CYS A 303 -8.93 -3.40 -12.69
CA CYS A 303 -8.77 -4.79 -13.15
C CYS A 303 -8.05 -5.64 -12.11
N LEU A 304 -6.92 -5.16 -11.56
CA LEU A 304 -6.16 -5.88 -10.53
C LEU A 304 -6.97 -6.07 -9.25
N ARG A 305 -7.77 -5.08 -8.86
CA ARG A 305 -8.69 -5.18 -7.72
C ARG A 305 -9.77 -6.23 -7.94
N ALA A 306 -10.37 -6.29 -9.14
CA ALA A 306 -11.33 -7.34 -9.46
C ALA A 306 -10.69 -8.74 -9.36
N LEU A 307 -9.48 -8.91 -9.90
CA LEU A 307 -8.71 -10.16 -9.78
C LEU A 307 -8.38 -10.54 -8.34
N ALA A 308 -8.03 -9.55 -7.50
CA ALA A 308 -7.73 -9.77 -6.09
C ALA A 308 -8.93 -10.26 -5.28
N LEU A 309 -10.14 -9.84 -5.63
CA LEU A 309 -11.38 -10.12 -4.87
C LEU A 309 -12.22 -11.25 -5.46
N TYR A 310 -11.81 -11.82 -6.59
CA TYR A 310 -12.57 -12.84 -7.28
C TYR A 310 -12.73 -14.12 -6.43
N GLN A 311 -13.99 -14.56 -6.30
CA GLN A 311 -14.41 -15.75 -5.55
C GLN A 311 -13.98 -15.77 -4.07
N LEU A 312 -13.64 -14.61 -3.49
CA LEU A 312 -13.43 -14.48 -2.06
C LEU A 312 -14.73 -14.01 -1.40
N PRO A 313 -15.08 -14.52 -0.20
CA PRO A 313 -16.16 -13.93 0.57
C PRO A 313 -15.81 -12.48 0.88
N ASP A 314 -16.77 -11.57 0.74
CA ASP A 314 -16.64 -10.20 1.24
C ASP A 314 -16.35 -10.28 2.74
N ALA A 315 -15.11 -9.98 3.12
CA ALA A 315 -14.62 -10.00 4.50
C ALA A 315 -14.94 -8.70 5.24
#